data_AF-A0A3D4WAW0-F1
#
_entry.id   AF-A0A3D4WAW0-F1
#
_cell.length_a   1.000
_cell.length_b   1.000
_cell.length_c   1.000
_cell.angle_alpha   90.00
_cell.angle_beta   90.00
_cell.angle_gamma   90.00
#
_symmetry.space_group_name_H-M   'P 1'
#
loop_
_entity.id
_entity.type
_entity.pdbx_description
1 polymer ?
#
loop_
_entity_poly.entity_id
_entity_poly.type
_entity_poly.pdbx_seq_one_letter_code
_entity_poly.pdbx_strand_id
1 'polypeptide(L)'
;LTRKNIILVNTVFKPQLRLFHKFESGDIAGFAEDMEDYWGNILDYYQKMWDMTEDYQEIVEGLSKTFDSLQTNRTNEIMKVLTLISSILLPLTFIASLYGMNVGLPFQDDPNSFWLLMFFMVLLAGSMIFLFKRKRWM
;
A
#
# COMPACT_ATOMS: atom_id res chain seq x y z
N LEU A 1 11.29 -5.82 11.36
CA LEU A 1 12.48 -5.71 12.23
C LEU A 1 12.45 -4.40 13.03
N THR A 2 12.31 -3.24 12.38
CA THR A 2 12.25 -1.91 13.02
C THR A 2 11.20 -1.78 14.12
N ARG A 3 9.94 -2.21 13.86
CA ARG A 3 8.87 -2.23 14.88
C ARG A 3 9.21 -3.07 16.11
N LYS A 4 9.86 -4.22 15.91
CA LYS A 4 10.27 -5.12 17.01
C LYS A 4 11.39 -4.50 17.84
N ASN A 5 12.32 -3.78 17.21
CA ASN A 5 13.38 -3.06 17.89
C ASN A 5 12.85 -1.88 18.71
N ILE A 6 11.88 -1.13 18.18
CA ILE A 6 11.22 -0.04 18.91
C ILE A 6 10.50 -0.57 20.15
N ILE A 7 9.75 -1.67 20.02
CA ILE A 7 9.11 -2.34 21.16
C ILE A 7 10.16 -2.79 22.19
N LEU A 8 11.31 -3.32 21.75
CA LEU A 8 12.39 -3.73 22.63
C LEU A 8 12.96 -2.54 23.42
N VAL A 9 13.22 -1.42 22.74
CA VAL A 9 13.66 -0.16 23.37
C VAL A 9 12.61 0.30 24.38
N ASN A 10 11.33 0.36 24.02
CA ASN A 10 10.24 0.73 24.91
C ASN A 10 10.16 -0.16 26.16
N THR A 11 10.37 -1.47 26.00
CA THR A 11 10.29 -2.44 27.10
C THR A 11 11.50 -2.34 28.03
N VAL A 12 12.68 -2.02 27.50
CA VAL A 12 13.90 -1.80 28.28
C VAL A 12 13.86 -0.43 28.96
N PHE A 13 13.32 0.59 28.30
CA PHE A 13 13.43 1.95 28.79
C PHE A 13 12.45 2.26 29.94
N LYS A 14 11.22 1.78 29.84
CA LYS A 14 10.14 2.04 30.81
C LYS A 14 10.48 1.69 32.28
N PRO A 15 11.10 0.53 32.58
CA PRO A 15 11.46 0.19 33.96
C PRO A 15 12.60 1.04 34.52
N GLN A 16 13.51 1.57 33.70
CA GLN A 16 14.61 2.41 34.19
C GLN A 16 14.11 3.81 34.59
N LEU A 17 13.10 4.35 33.89
CA LEU A 17 12.46 5.62 34.28
C LEU A 17 11.94 5.57 35.73
N ARG A 18 11.32 4.44 36.10
CA ARG A 18 10.85 4.20 37.47
C ARG A 18 11.97 4.08 38.49
N LEU A 19 13.17 3.66 38.06
CA LEU A 19 14.33 3.54 38.91
C LEU A 19 14.95 4.92 39.17
N PHE A 20 15.10 5.75 38.12
CA PHE A 20 15.64 7.10 38.25
C PHE A 20 14.77 8.02 39.11
N HIS A 21 13.43 7.92 38.99
CA HIS A 21 12.53 8.64 39.90
C HIS A 21 12.73 8.29 41.38
N LYS A 22 13.14 7.06 41.72
CA LYS A 22 13.42 6.68 43.10
C LYS A 22 14.76 7.22 43.62
N PHE A 23 15.70 7.49 42.72
CA PHE A 23 16.94 8.19 43.06
C PHE A 23 16.71 9.69 43.25
N GLU A 24 15.86 10.30 42.41
CA GLU A 24 15.44 11.70 42.53
C GLU A 24 14.63 11.95 43.81
N SER A 25 13.70 11.06 44.17
CA SER A 25 12.85 11.23 45.36
C SER A 25 13.56 10.98 46.70
N GLY A 26 14.86 10.67 46.68
CA GLY A 26 15.65 10.36 47.88
C GLY A 26 15.30 9.02 48.56
N ASP A 27 14.42 8.20 47.96
CA ASP A 27 14.04 6.87 48.45
C ASP A 27 15.24 5.89 48.43
N ILE A 28 16.22 6.16 47.56
CA ILE A 28 17.48 5.44 47.46
C ILE A 28 18.60 6.43 47.80
N ALA A 29 19.35 6.15 48.87
CA ALA A 29 20.49 6.99 49.27
C ALA A 29 21.51 7.08 48.12
N GLY A 30 21.79 8.29 47.66
CA GLY A 30 22.81 8.57 46.67
C GLY A 30 24.22 8.23 47.18
N PHE A 31 25.16 8.06 46.26
CA PHE A 31 26.56 7.77 46.61
C PHE A 31 27.33 9.00 47.14
N ALA A 32 26.75 10.21 47.06
CA ALA A 32 27.26 11.46 47.62
C ALA A 32 26.11 12.43 47.98
N GLU A 33 26.39 13.44 48.82
CA GLU A 33 25.47 14.56 49.15
C GLU A 33 25.20 15.45 47.92
N ASP A 34 24.01 16.07 47.86
CA ASP A 34 23.57 17.04 46.84
C ASP A 34 23.50 16.55 45.37
N MET A 35 23.27 15.25 45.14
CA MET A 35 23.14 14.69 43.77
C MET A 35 21.75 14.84 43.11
N GLU A 36 20.75 15.42 43.78
CA GLU A 36 19.37 15.53 43.26
C GLU A 36 19.29 16.24 41.90
N ASP A 37 20.02 17.36 41.74
CA ASP A 37 20.08 18.12 40.46
C ASP A 37 20.73 17.31 39.33
N TYR A 38 21.70 16.45 39.64
CA TYR A 38 22.37 15.62 38.65
C TYR A 38 21.45 14.49 38.17
N TRP A 39 20.71 13.87 39.09
CA TRP A 39 19.71 12.85 38.76
C TRP A 39 18.53 13.43 37.99
N GLY A 40 18.08 14.65 38.33
CA GLY A 40 17.06 15.38 37.57
C GLY A 40 17.46 15.60 36.12
N ASN A 41 18.70 16.04 35.85
CA ASN A 41 19.20 16.19 34.48
C ASN A 41 19.22 14.86 33.71
N ILE A 42 19.68 13.77 34.34
CA ILE A 42 19.68 12.45 33.70
C ILE A 42 18.26 12.01 33.36
N LEU A 43 17.32 12.22 34.29
CA LEU A 43 15.92 11.90 34.10
C LEU A 43 15.33 12.70 32.92
N ASP A 44 15.63 14.00 32.82
CA ASP A 44 15.19 14.85 31.70
C ASP A 44 15.72 14.35 30.34
N TYR A 45 17.01 14.02 30.26
CA TYR A 45 17.58 13.46 29.03
C TYR A 45 16.93 12.13 28.67
N TYR A 46 16.65 11.30 29.68
CA TYR A 46 16.05 10.00 29.50
C TYR A 46 14.59 10.11 29.03
N GLN A 47 13.81 11.00 29.65
CA GLN A 47 12.45 11.34 29.25
C GLN A 47 12.42 11.81 27.79
N LYS A 48 13.35 12.70 27.42
CA LYS A 48 13.47 13.19 26.05
C LYS A 48 13.80 12.07 25.04
N MET A 49 14.65 11.11 25.41
CA MET A 49 14.95 9.95 24.56
C MET A 49 13.74 9.01 24.41
N TRP A 50 12.94 8.86 25.47
CA TRP A 50 11.69 8.13 25.43
C TRP A 50 10.71 8.76 24.45
N ASP A 51 10.48 10.07 24.58
CA ASP A 51 9.55 10.81 23.72
C ASP A 51 9.96 10.70 22.24
N MET A 52 11.26 10.86 21.93
CA MET A 52 11.77 10.65 20.57
C MET A 52 11.53 9.23 20.05
N THR A 53 11.61 8.22 20.93
CA THR A 53 11.36 6.83 20.53
C THR A 53 9.89 6.61 20.19
N GLU A 54 8.97 7.21 20.95
CA GLU A 54 7.53 7.17 20.65
C GLU A 54 7.23 7.90 19.33
N ASP A 55 7.81 9.09 19.10
CA ASP A 55 7.68 9.82 17.84
C ASP A 55 8.16 8.99 16.65
N TYR A 56 9.33 8.35 16.76
CA TYR A 56 9.84 7.46 15.71
C TYR A 56 8.94 6.24 15.50
N GLN A 57 8.31 5.71 16.56
CA GLN A 57 7.33 4.64 16.43
C GLN A 57 6.16 5.08 15.55
N GLU A 58 5.59 6.25 15.84
CA GLU A 58 4.47 6.79 15.09
C GLU A 58 4.84 7.01 13.61
N ILE A 59 6.00 7.61 13.35
CA ILE A 59 6.50 7.83 11.98
C ILE A 59 6.66 6.51 11.23
N VAL A 60 7.25 5.49 11.84
CA VAL A 60 7.44 4.17 11.22
C VAL A 60 6.09 3.51 10.92
N GLU A 61 5.11 3.62 11.83
CA GLU A 61 3.76 3.10 11.59
C GLU A 61 3.04 3.87 10.47
N GLY A 62 3.21 5.20 10.40
CA GLY A 62 2.72 6.04 9.31
C GLY A 62 3.32 5.62 7.96
N LEU A 63 4.64 5.45 7.88
CA LEU A 63 5.33 4.99 6.69
C LEU A 63 4.87 3.60 6.24
N SER A 64 4.68 2.67 7.19
CA SER A 64 4.16 1.33 6.87
C SER A 64 2.77 1.43 6.24
N LYS A 65 1.86 2.24 6.81
CA LYS A 65 0.52 2.46 6.25
C LYS A 65 0.59 3.08 4.85
N THR A 66 1.46 4.05 4.63
CA THR A 66 1.67 4.66 3.31
C THR A 66 2.21 3.64 2.31
N PHE A 67 3.17 2.81 2.71
CA PHE A 67 3.71 1.75 1.86
C PHE A 67 2.63 0.75 1.45
N ASP A 68 1.82 0.29 2.39
CA ASP A 68 0.69 -0.61 2.10
C ASP A 68 -0.33 0.04 1.15
N SER A 69 -0.61 1.33 1.33
CA SER A 69 -1.47 2.11 0.43
C SER A 69 -0.89 2.21 -0.99
N LEU A 70 0.40 2.51 -1.12
CA LEU A 70 1.09 2.57 -2.41
C LEU A 70 1.12 1.19 -3.10
N GLN A 71 1.35 0.12 -2.35
CA GLN A 71 1.32 -1.24 -2.87
C GLN A 71 -0.09 -1.63 -3.35
N THR A 72 -1.12 -1.25 -2.59
CA THR A 72 -2.53 -1.44 -2.98
C THR A 72 -2.86 -0.65 -4.23
N ASN A 73 -2.42 0.61 -4.32
CA ASN A 73 -2.63 1.45 -5.50
C ASN A 73 -1.97 0.86 -6.74
N ARG A 74 -0.71 0.40 -6.63
CA ARG A 74 -0.01 -0.28 -7.73
C ARG A 74 -0.74 -1.56 -8.16
N THR A 75 -1.23 -2.35 -7.21
CA THR A 75 -2.00 -3.57 -7.50
C THR A 75 -3.31 -3.23 -8.21
N ASN A 76 -4.01 -2.19 -7.75
CA ASN A 76 -5.22 -1.70 -8.39
C ASN A 76 -4.98 -1.20 -9.81
N GLU A 77 -3.86 -0.51 -10.07
CA GLU A 77 -3.46 -0.10 -11.42
C GLU A 77 -3.21 -1.31 -12.33
N ILE A 78 -2.46 -2.31 -11.85
CA ILE A 78 -2.22 -3.55 -12.59
C ILE A 78 -3.56 -4.24 -12.93
N MET A 79 -4.47 -4.36 -11.95
CA MET A 79 -5.78 -4.96 -12.13
C MET A 79 -6.66 -4.18 -13.11
N LYS A 80 -6.59 -2.84 -13.09
CA LYS A 80 -7.28 -1.99 -14.07
C LYS A 80 -6.80 -2.26 -15.49
N VAL A 81 -5.47 -2.34 -15.69
CA VAL A 81 -4.89 -2.63 -17.02
C VAL A 81 -5.29 -4.02 -17.50
N LEU A 82 -5.18 -5.04 -16.64
CA LEU A 82 -5.57 -6.41 -16.99
C LEU A 82 -7.06 -6.48 -17.35
N THR A 83 -7.91 -5.86 -16.55
CA THR A 83 -9.37 -5.83 -16.77
C THR A 83 -9.73 -5.11 -18.07
N LEU A 84 -9.03 -4.01 -18.39
CA LEU A 84 -9.21 -3.28 -19.64
C LEU A 84 -8.90 -4.20 -20.83
N ILE A 85 -7.75 -4.86 -20.81
CA ILE A 85 -7.35 -5.81 -21.86
C ILE A 85 -8.39 -6.93 -21.98
N SER A 86 -8.79 -7.56 -20.88
CA SER A 86 -9.78 -8.64 -20.88
C SER A 86 -11.15 -8.18 -21.38
N SER A 87 -11.62 -6.98 -21.01
CA SER A 87 -12.92 -6.46 -21.44
C SER A 87 -13.01 -6.23 -22.95
N ILE A 88 -11.88 -5.89 -23.59
CA ILE A 88 -11.77 -5.74 -25.05
C ILE A 88 -11.66 -7.12 -25.71
N LEU A 89 -10.82 -8.00 -25.17
CA LEU A 89 -10.60 -9.33 -25.73
C LEU A 89 -11.85 -10.20 -25.68
N LEU A 90 -12.58 -10.26 -24.57
CA LEU A 90 -13.74 -11.15 -24.41
C LEU A 90 -14.76 -11.08 -25.57
N PRO A 91 -15.32 -9.92 -25.96
CA PRO A 91 -16.25 -9.83 -27.08
C PRO A 91 -15.58 -10.12 -28.44
N LEU A 92 -14.31 -9.72 -28.63
CA LEU A 92 -13.56 -10.02 -29.86
C LEU A 92 -13.36 -11.53 -30.03
N THR A 93 -12.90 -12.21 -28.97
CA THR A 93 -12.71 -13.66 -28.96
C THR A 93 -14.04 -14.39 -29.11
N PHE A 94 -15.12 -13.88 -28.53
CA PHE A 94 -16.45 -14.45 -28.70
C PHE A 94 -16.88 -14.41 -30.18
N ILE A 95 -16.76 -13.27 -30.86
CA ILE A 95 -17.11 -13.15 -32.28
C ILE A 95 -16.20 -14.05 -33.14
N ALA A 96 -14.89 -14.08 -32.87
CA ALA A 96 -13.94 -14.95 -33.56
C ALA A 96 -14.28 -16.43 -33.37
N SER A 97 -14.64 -16.82 -32.14
CA SER A 97 -15.02 -18.21 -31.83
C SER A 97 -16.31 -18.62 -32.51
N LEU A 98 -17.31 -17.74 -32.55
CA LEU A 98 -18.60 -17.99 -33.20
C LEU A 98 -18.40 -18.22 -34.71
N TYR A 99 -17.67 -17.33 -35.38
CA TYR A 99 -17.38 -17.46 -36.82
C TYR A 99 -16.32 -18.52 -37.16
N GLY A 100 -15.60 -19.03 -36.16
CA GLY A 100 -14.72 -20.19 -36.28
C GLY A 100 -15.46 -21.53 -36.17
N MET A 101 -16.74 -21.53 -35.81
CA MET A 101 -17.55 -22.75 -35.77
C MET A 101 -17.88 -23.20 -37.19
N ASN A 102 -17.78 -24.51 -37.46
CA ASN A 102 -18.21 -25.11 -38.73
C ASN A 102 -19.75 -25.25 -38.82
N VAL A 103 -20.49 -24.20 -38.44
CA VAL A 103 -21.95 -24.14 -38.48
C VAL A 103 -22.32 -23.00 -39.44
N GLY A 104 -23.27 -23.25 -40.35
CA GLY A 104 -23.72 -22.25 -41.32
C GLY A 104 -24.29 -21.01 -40.63
N LEU A 105 -23.50 -19.94 -40.60
CA LEU A 105 -23.89 -18.66 -40.01
C LEU A 105 -24.50 -17.73 -41.07
N PRO A 106 -25.44 -16.85 -40.68
CA PRO A 106 -25.87 -15.77 -41.57
C PRO A 106 -24.66 -14.91 -41.94
N PHE A 107 -24.54 -14.51 -43.21
CA PHE A 107 -23.39 -13.83 -43.83
C PHE A 107 -22.15 -14.69 -44.13
N GLN A 108 -22.12 -16.01 -43.93
CA GLN A 108 -20.90 -16.81 -44.19
C GLN A 108 -20.48 -16.90 -45.66
N ASP A 109 -21.43 -16.89 -46.60
CA ASP A 109 -21.17 -17.11 -48.03
C ASP A 109 -20.90 -15.81 -48.84
N ASP A 110 -20.99 -14.63 -48.21
CA ASP A 110 -20.73 -13.36 -48.89
C ASP A 110 -19.22 -13.05 -48.89
N PRO A 111 -18.61 -12.78 -50.07
CA PRO A 111 -17.18 -12.45 -50.19
C PRO A 111 -16.75 -11.20 -49.40
N ASN A 112 -17.69 -10.33 -49.00
CA ASN A 112 -17.40 -9.12 -48.21
C ASN A 112 -17.46 -9.35 -46.69
N SER A 113 -17.93 -10.51 -46.23
CA SER A 113 -18.19 -10.75 -44.80
C SER A 113 -16.96 -10.72 -43.94
N PHE A 114 -15.81 -11.15 -44.47
CA PHE A 114 -14.53 -11.05 -43.77
C PHE A 114 -14.17 -9.58 -43.46
N TRP A 115 -14.29 -8.70 -44.46
CA TRP A 115 -13.97 -7.28 -44.31
C TRP A 115 -14.98 -6.56 -43.41
N LEU A 116 -16.27 -6.88 -43.53
CA LEU A 116 -17.32 -6.31 -42.69
C LEU A 116 -17.13 -6.70 -41.21
N LEU A 117 -16.84 -7.97 -40.93
CA LEU A 117 -16.60 -8.47 -39.58
C LEU A 117 -15.33 -7.87 -38.97
N MET A 118 -14.26 -7.76 -39.76
CA MET A 118 -13.02 -7.13 -39.30
C MET A 118 -13.23 -5.64 -38.99
N PHE A 119 -13.96 -4.91 -39.83
CA PHE A 119 -14.34 -3.52 -39.56
C PHE A 119 -15.17 -3.40 -38.26
N PHE A 120 -16.15 -4.28 -38.07
CA PHE A 120 -16.98 -4.28 -36.86
C PHE A 120 -16.16 -4.56 -35.60
N MET A 121 -15.24 -5.54 -35.64
CA MET A 121 -14.32 -5.84 -34.53
C MET A 121 -13.42 -4.66 -34.18
N VAL A 122 -12.83 -4.00 -35.17
CA VAL A 122 -11.99 -2.81 -34.96
C VAL A 122 -12.82 -1.66 -34.39
N LEU A 123 -14.03 -1.44 -34.89
CA LEU A 123 -14.93 -0.42 -34.40
C LEU A 123 -15.36 -0.70 -32.95
N LEU A 124 -15.65 -1.95 -32.61
CA LEU A 124 -16.01 -2.38 -31.26
C LEU A 124 -14.84 -2.17 -30.28
N ALA A 125 -13.63 -2.61 -30.65
CA ALA A 125 -12.42 -2.37 -29.86
C ALA A 125 -12.14 -0.87 -29.67
N GLY A 126 -12.23 -0.08 -30.75
CA GLY A 126 -12.05 1.37 -30.71
C GLY A 126 -13.09 2.07 -29.82
N SER A 127 -14.35 1.65 -29.89
CA SER A 127 -15.43 2.19 -29.06
C SER A 127 -15.21 1.90 -27.57
N MET A 128 -14.75 0.69 -27.22
CA MET A 128 -14.39 0.34 -25.85
C MET A 128 -13.24 1.21 -25.35
N ILE A 129 -12.15 1.34 -26.10
CA ILE A 129 -11.01 2.20 -25.73
C ILE A 129 -11.47 3.65 -25.52
N PHE A 130 -12.33 4.17 -26.40
CA PHE A 130 -12.88 5.52 -26.27
C PHE A 130 -13.72 5.69 -25.00
N LEU A 131 -14.60 4.73 -24.69
CA LEU A 131 -15.41 4.75 -23.47
C LEU A 131 -14.54 4.70 -22.20
N PHE A 132 -13.51 3.85 -22.17
CA PHE A 132 -12.56 3.76 -21.06
C PHE A 132 -11.78 5.07 -20.86
N LYS A 133 -11.35 5.72 -21.95
CA LYS A 133 -10.69 7.03 -21.91
C LYS A 133 -11.62 8.13 -21.42
N ARG A 134 -12.89 8.13 -21.86
CA ARG A 134 -13.89 9.14 -21.44
C ARG A 134 -14.27 9.00 -19.97
N LYS A 135 -14.32 7.78 -19.43
CA LYS A 135 -14.67 7.52 -18.02
C LYS A 135 -13.55 7.86 -17.02
N ARG A 136 -12.40 8.38 -17.47
CA ARG A 136 -11.20 8.64 -16.62
C ARG A 136 -10.78 7.42 -15.79
N TRP A 137 -11.00 6.23 -16.33
CA TRP A 137 -10.41 4.99 -15.77
C TRP A 137 -8.94 4.85 -16.19
N MET A 138 -8.50 5.72 -17.11
CA MET A 138 -7.13 6.14 -17.40
C MET A 138 -6.93 7.57 -16.91
#